data_AF-A0A6B3GFR6-F1
#
_entry.id   AF-A0A6B3GFR6-F1
#
_cell.length_a   1.000
_cell.length_b   1.000
_cell.length_c   1.000
_cell.angle_alpha   90.00
_cell.angle_beta   90.00
_cell.angle_gamma   90.00
#
_symmetry.space_group_name_H-M   'P 1'
#
loop_
_entity.id
_entity.type
_entity.pdbx_description
1 polymer ?
#
loop_
_entity_poly.entity_id
_entity_poly.type
_entity_poly.pdbx_seq_one_letter_code
_entity_poly.pdbx_strand_id
1 'polypeptide(L)'
;MTETSDTRSADGGAGGAAHNAPRSRLQRLMRYIPLVAPVLLWAVPCWVLLHAGQRWPLPVAVIGTGLFVLGLVGMPFAMARGHGRRQQDRAAIVGDTLLGGIWVLFTWSVLLGVLLRLALTVAGVGDGQDRARIVTWAVLGVSATLLAWGYAEARRVPRVRRLDVELPRLGAGLDGTRVVLITDTHYGPLDRARW
;
A
#
# COMPACT_ATOMS: atom_id res chain seq x y z
N MET A 1 -24.04 -19.79 -70.75
CA MET A 1 -23.35 -18.71 -71.49
C MET A 1 -23.80 -17.40 -70.87
N THR A 2 -23.09 -16.93 -69.85
CA THR A 2 -23.00 -15.54 -69.41
C THR A 2 -21.94 -15.46 -68.32
N GLU A 3 -21.12 -14.43 -68.44
CA GLU A 3 -19.77 -14.30 -67.91
C GLU A 3 -19.71 -13.78 -66.46
N THR A 4 -18.56 -14.07 -65.87
CA THR A 4 -17.88 -13.47 -64.72
C THR A 4 -18.21 -12.00 -64.44
N SER A 5 -18.51 -11.68 -63.17
CA SER A 5 -18.30 -10.35 -62.61
C SER A 5 -17.13 -10.37 -61.63
N ASP A 6 -16.00 -9.87 -62.13
CA ASP A 6 -14.85 -9.44 -61.34
C ASP A 6 -15.27 -8.32 -60.38
N THR A 7 -15.05 -8.53 -59.07
CA THR A 7 -14.90 -7.41 -58.13
C THR A 7 -13.53 -7.47 -57.50
N ARG A 8 -12.62 -6.82 -58.22
CA ARG A 8 -11.28 -6.41 -57.78
C ARG A 8 -11.44 -5.49 -56.56
N SER A 9 -11.23 -6.00 -55.36
CA SER A 9 -11.10 -5.14 -54.17
C SER A 9 -9.72 -4.50 -54.22
N ALA A 10 -9.72 -3.19 -54.44
CA ALA A 10 -8.54 -2.36 -54.59
C ALA A 10 -7.70 -2.35 -53.31
N ASP A 11 -6.51 -2.93 -53.41
CA ASP A 11 -5.39 -2.63 -52.54
C ASP A 11 -4.61 -1.48 -53.21
N GLY A 12 -4.43 -0.35 -52.51
CA GLY A 12 -3.67 0.77 -53.05
C GLY A 12 -3.94 2.17 -52.49
N GLY A 13 -3.45 2.42 -51.26
CA GLY A 13 -2.68 3.65 -50.99
C GLY A 13 -3.41 4.99 -50.77
N ALA A 14 -3.75 5.28 -49.51
CA ALA A 14 -3.59 6.59 -48.88
C ALA A 14 -3.50 6.34 -47.36
N GLY A 15 -2.35 6.43 -46.69
CA GLY A 15 -1.46 7.56 -46.74
C GLY A 15 -1.86 8.56 -45.65
N GLY A 16 -1.52 8.23 -44.40
CA GLY A 16 -1.13 9.18 -43.36
C GLY A 16 -2.08 10.33 -43.03
N ALA A 17 -3.02 10.09 -42.11
CA ALA A 17 -3.46 11.13 -41.16
C ALA A 17 -4.25 10.50 -39.99
N ALA A 18 -3.71 9.45 -39.36
CA ALA A 18 -4.07 9.21 -37.96
C ALA A 18 -3.59 10.45 -37.19
N HIS A 19 -4.48 11.43 -37.08
CA HIS A 19 -4.25 12.68 -36.40
C HIS A 19 -3.77 12.34 -35.00
N ASN A 20 -2.46 12.45 -34.78
CA ASN A 20 -1.86 12.56 -33.47
C ASN A 20 -2.39 13.88 -32.88
N ALA A 21 -3.64 13.88 -32.42
CA ALA A 21 -4.20 14.98 -31.65
C ALA A 21 -3.19 15.26 -30.54
N PRO A 22 -2.63 16.48 -30.46
CA PRO A 22 -1.57 16.77 -29.51
C PRO A 22 -2.13 16.48 -28.11
N ARG A 23 -1.63 15.43 -27.46
CA ARG A 23 -1.99 15.07 -26.08
C ARG A 23 -1.92 16.34 -25.25
N SER A 24 -3.07 16.81 -24.77
CA SER A 24 -3.18 18.11 -24.12
C SER A 24 -2.25 18.16 -22.90
N ARG A 25 -1.72 19.35 -22.58
CA ARG A 25 -0.86 19.53 -21.39
C ARG A 25 -1.52 18.97 -20.11
N LEU A 26 -2.86 19.02 -20.05
CA LEU A 26 -3.67 18.42 -19.00
C LEU A 26 -3.50 16.90 -18.90
N GLN A 27 -3.58 16.16 -20.02
CA GLN A 27 -3.35 14.70 -20.03
C GLN A 27 -1.92 14.34 -19.60
N ARG A 28 -0.92 15.17 -19.92
CA ARG A 28 0.45 14.99 -19.42
C ARG A 28 0.55 15.23 -17.91
N LEU A 29 -0.17 16.20 -17.36
CA LEU A 29 -0.18 16.49 -15.92
C LEU A 29 -0.93 15.41 -15.13
N MET A 30 -2.05 14.91 -15.64
CA MET A 30 -2.85 13.87 -14.98
C MET A 30 -2.06 12.58 -14.69
N ARG A 31 -1.06 12.27 -15.51
CA ARG A 31 -0.15 11.13 -15.29
C ARG A 31 0.64 11.22 -13.98
N TYR A 32 0.83 12.42 -13.42
CA TYR A 32 1.57 12.63 -12.17
C TYR A 32 0.69 12.64 -10.92
N ILE A 33 -0.64 12.71 -11.05
CA ILE A 33 -1.58 12.70 -9.91
C ILE A 33 -1.31 11.52 -8.94
N PRO A 34 -1.05 10.28 -9.41
CA PRO A 34 -0.75 9.18 -8.51
C PRO A 34 0.50 9.36 -7.64
N LEU A 35 1.44 10.26 -8.02
CA LEU A 35 2.64 10.54 -7.21
C LEU A 35 2.33 11.34 -5.95
N VAL A 36 1.18 12.02 -5.89
CA VAL A 36 0.77 12.79 -4.71
C VAL A 36 0.65 11.88 -3.50
N ALA A 37 0.07 10.68 -3.66
CA ALA A 37 -0.15 9.77 -2.55
C ALA A 37 1.17 9.29 -1.90
N PRO A 38 2.16 8.73 -2.63
CA PRO A 38 3.47 8.41 -2.04
C PRO A 38 4.17 9.61 -1.41
N VAL A 39 4.12 10.78 -2.05
CA VAL A 39 4.76 11.98 -1.50
C VAL A 39 4.14 12.34 -0.15
N LEU A 40 2.81 12.39 -0.04
CA LEU A 40 2.14 12.66 1.23
C LEU A 40 2.45 11.60 2.29
N LEU A 41 2.40 10.34 1.87
CA LEU A 41 2.59 9.17 2.72
C LEU A 41 3.96 9.18 3.42
N TRP A 42 5.01 9.64 2.72
CA TRP A 42 6.36 9.74 3.28
C TRP A 42 6.68 11.12 3.88
N ALA A 43 6.24 12.21 3.26
CA ALA A 43 6.58 13.56 3.70
C ALA A 43 5.92 13.94 5.03
N VAL A 44 4.67 13.55 5.26
CA VAL A 44 3.95 13.87 6.50
C VAL A 44 4.63 13.26 7.73
N PRO A 45 4.86 11.93 7.81
CA PRO A 45 5.61 11.36 8.91
C PRO A 45 7.05 11.89 9.02
N CYS A 46 7.75 12.14 7.90
CA CYS A 46 9.08 12.77 7.92
C CYS A 46 9.04 14.12 8.65
N TRP A 47 8.08 14.97 8.28
CA TRP A 47 7.89 16.28 8.90
C TRP A 47 7.54 16.17 10.38
N VAL A 48 6.54 15.36 10.73
CA VAL A 48 6.06 15.19 12.10
C VAL A 48 7.15 14.68 13.02
N LEU A 49 7.97 13.73 12.58
CA LEU A 49 8.96 13.08 13.43
C LEU A 49 10.27 13.87 13.56
N LEU A 50 10.68 14.59 12.51
CA LEU A 50 12.01 15.20 12.42
C LEU A 50 12.02 16.73 12.44
N HIS A 51 10.98 17.37 11.89
CA HIS A 51 11.00 18.80 11.53
C HIS A 51 9.89 19.62 12.22
N ALA A 52 9.13 19.03 13.13
CA ALA A 52 8.00 19.67 13.83
C ALA A 52 8.39 20.36 15.16
N GLY A 53 9.68 20.66 15.37
CA GLY A 53 10.18 21.41 16.53
C GLY A 53 11.04 20.61 17.52
N GLN A 54 11.39 19.37 17.22
CA GLN A 54 12.17 18.48 18.11
C GLN A 54 13.62 18.93 18.34
N ARG A 55 14.16 19.78 17.45
CA ARG A 55 15.55 20.27 17.44
C ARG A 55 16.56 19.12 17.60
N TRP A 56 16.43 18.11 16.74
CA TRP A 56 17.36 16.98 16.70
C TRP A 56 18.78 17.45 16.33
N PRO A 57 19.83 16.76 16.81
CA PRO A 57 21.18 16.94 16.29
C PRO A 57 21.20 16.75 14.76
N LEU A 58 22.02 17.52 14.06
CA LEU A 58 22.12 17.49 12.59
C LEU A 58 22.25 16.06 12.02
N PRO A 59 23.10 15.16 12.57
CA PRO A 59 23.21 13.80 12.04
C PRO A 59 21.88 13.03 12.06
N VAL A 60 21.08 13.18 13.12
CA VAL A 60 19.79 12.50 13.26
C VAL A 60 18.80 13.01 12.22
N ALA A 61 18.72 14.33 12.04
CA ALA A 61 17.84 14.94 11.05
C ALA A 61 18.22 14.54 9.61
N VAL A 62 19.51 14.52 9.28
CA VAL A 62 20.01 14.15 7.95
C VAL A 62 19.77 12.67 7.66
N ILE A 63 20.17 11.78 8.58
CA ILE A 63 19.99 10.33 8.40
C ILE A 63 18.50 9.99 8.31
N GLY A 64 17.69 10.51 9.23
CA GLY A 64 16.24 10.29 9.23
C GLY A 64 15.60 10.76 7.92
N THR A 65 15.90 11.98 7.48
CA THR A 65 15.35 12.51 6.22
C THR A 65 15.80 11.68 5.02
N GLY A 66 17.08 11.27 5.00
CA GLY A 66 17.62 10.37 3.97
C GLY A 66 16.89 9.03 3.90
N LEU A 67 16.53 8.43 5.04
CA LEU A 67 15.73 7.20 5.10
C LEU A 67 14.32 7.40 4.54
N PHE A 68 13.67 8.54 4.84
CA PHE A 68 12.36 8.87 4.26
C PHE A 68 12.43 9.08 2.75
N VAL A 69 13.48 9.75 2.25
CA VAL A 69 13.71 9.92 0.80
C VAL A 69 13.98 8.57 0.12
N LEU A 70 14.81 7.73 0.73
CA LEU A 70 15.10 6.39 0.23
C LEU A 70 13.82 5.54 0.17
N GLY A 71 12.97 5.61 1.19
CA GLY A 71 11.68 4.93 1.21
C GLY A 71 10.71 5.46 0.15
N LEU A 72 10.61 6.79 -0.01
CA LEU A 72 9.77 7.45 -1.01
C LEU A 72 10.11 7.02 -2.44
N VAL A 73 11.39 6.83 -2.75
CA VAL A 73 11.85 6.38 -4.07
C VAL A 73 11.82 4.86 -4.19
N GLY A 74 12.28 4.17 -3.14
CA GLY A 74 12.43 2.72 -3.10
C GLY A 74 11.09 1.98 -3.12
N MET A 75 10.07 2.49 -2.44
CA MET A 75 8.75 1.82 -2.37
C MET A 75 8.05 1.75 -3.72
N PRO A 76 7.86 2.85 -4.49
CA PRO A 76 7.23 2.76 -5.81
C PRO A 76 8.01 1.89 -6.79
N PHE A 77 9.34 1.92 -6.68
CA PHE A 77 10.23 1.08 -7.49
C PHE A 77 10.09 -0.40 -7.16
N ALA A 78 10.04 -0.74 -5.87
CA ALA A 78 9.81 -2.10 -5.39
C ALA A 78 8.42 -2.60 -5.82
N MET A 79 7.38 -1.77 -5.71
CA MET A 79 6.03 -2.08 -6.20
C MET A 79 6.00 -2.36 -7.69
N ALA A 80 6.62 -1.50 -8.50
CA ALA A 80 6.68 -1.67 -9.94
C ALA A 80 7.42 -2.96 -10.36
N ARG A 81 8.44 -3.38 -9.60
CA ARG A 81 9.16 -4.64 -9.86
C ARG A 81 8.47 -5.87 -9.31
N GLY A 82 7.87 -5.75 -8.13
CA GLY A 82 7.17 -6.82 -7.44
C GLY A 82 5.88 -7.23 -8.12
N HIS A 83 5.15 -6.27 -8.69
CA HIS A 83 3.84 -6.52 -9.33
C HIS A 83 3.87 -6.28 -10.84
N GLY A 84 5.02 -5.92 -11.40
CA GLY A 84 5.22 -5.80 -12.84
C GLY A 84 5.31 -7.16 -13.54
N ARG A 85 5.67 -7.14 -14.83
CA ARG A 85 5.69 -8.33 -15.70
C ARG A 85 6.50 -9.52 -15.19
N ARG A 86 7.56 -9.27 -14.40
CA ARG A 86 8.46 -10.30 -13.88
C ARG A 86 8.07 -10.81 -12.49
N GLN A 87 7.09 -10.17 -11.83
CA GLN A 87 6.57 -10.52 -10.50
C GLN A 87 7.66 -10.95 -9.51
N GLN A 88 8.60 -10.05 -9.23
CA GLN A 88 9.74 -10.40 -8.36
C GLN A 88 9.30 -10.48 -6.89
N ASP A 89 9.20 -11.67 -6.33
CA ASP A 89 8.74 -11.92 -4.95
C ASP A 89 9.46 -11.05 -3.91
N ARG A 90 10.79 -10.96 -3.98
CA ARG A 90 11.57 -10.12 -3.05
C ARG A 90 11.20 -8.65 -3.15
N ALA A 91 10.95 -8.14 -4.36
CA ALA A 91 10.55 -6.76 -4.56
C ALA A 91 9.10 -6.53 -4.11
N ALA A 92 8.20 -7.50 -4.29
CA ALA A 92 6.84 -7.46 -3.77
C ALA A 92 6.85 -7.40 -2.24
N ILE A 93 7.61 -8.27 -1.57
CA ILE A 93 7.77 -8.25 -0.11
C ILE A 93 8.24 -6.87 0.37
N VAL A 94 9.28 -6.29 -0.25
CA VAL A 94 9.79 -4.97 0.13
C VAL A 94 8.75 -3.89 -0.12
N GLY A 95 8.10 -3.89 -1.30
CA GLY A 95 7.07 -2.91 -1.67
C GLY A 95 5.90 -2.92 -0.70
N ASP A 96 5.29 -4.10 -0.50
CA ASP A 96 4.13 -4.30 0.36
C ASP A 96 4.43 -3.99 1.83
N THR A 97 5.61 -4.41 2.32
CA THR A 97 6.05 -4.11 3.69
C THR A 97 6.27 -2.62 3.88
N LEU A 98 6.93 -1.95 2.92
CA LEU A 98 7.13 -0.50 2.99
C LEU A 98 5.80 0.24 2.93
N LEU A 99 4.88 -0.12 2.02
CA LEU A 99 3.56 0.49 1.90
C LEU A 99 2.74 0.32 3.19
N GLY A 100 2.65 -0.90 3.72
CA GLY A 100 1.92 -1.17 4.95
C GLY A 100 2.54 -0.45 6.15
N GLY A 101 3.86 -0.49 6.29
CA GLY A 101 4.60 0.16 7.36
C GLY A 101 4.43 1.67 7.36
N ILE A 102 4.66 2.32 6.21
CA ILE A 102 4.53 3.77 6.10
C ILE A 102 3.07 4.23 6.23
N TRP A 103 2.09 3.42 5.81
CA TRP A 103 0.67 3.72 6.01
C TRP A 103 0.31 3.81 7.49
N VAL A 104 0.70 2.82 8.29
CA VAL A 104 0.51 2.87 9.75
C VAL A 104 1.20 4.11 10.33
N LEU A 105 2.45 4.35 9.97
CA LEU A 105 3.21 5.50 10.47
C LEU A 105 2.56 6.84 10.09
N PHE A 106 2.09 6.98 8.85
CA PHE A 106 1.38 8.16 8.34
C PHE A 106 0.09 8.40 9.13
N THR A 107 -0.77 7.39 9.27
CA THR A 107 -2.05 7.52 9.97
C THR A 107 -1.83 8.00 11.41
N TRP A 108 -0.89 7.37 12.13
CA TRP A 108 -0.63 7.75 13.52
C TRP A 108 0.13 9.07 13.64
N SER A 109 0.96 9.45 12.65
CA SER A 109 1.57 10.78 12.59
C SER A 109 0.54 11.88 12.44
N VAL A 110 -0.47 11.70 11.56
CA VAL A 110 -1.57 12.66 11.40
C VAL A 110 -2.40 12.72 12.68
N LEU A 111 -2.81 11.56 13.20
CA LEU A 111 -3.71 11.50 14.35
C LEU A 111 -3.07 12.08 15.62
N LEU A 112 -1.88 11.60 16.00
CA LEU A 112 -1.20 12.07 17.22
C LEU A 112 -0.52 13.43 17.00
N GLY A 113 -0.01 13.70 15.80
CA GLY A 113 0.58 15.00 15.45
C GLY A 113 -0.38 16.16 15.65
N VAL A 114 -1.69 15.93 15.44
CA VAL A 114 -2.75 16.91 15.69
C VAL A 114 -3.31 16.76 17.11
N LEU A 115 -3.89 15.61 17.45
CA LEU A 115 -4.69 15.45 18.67
C LEU A 115 -3.83 15.48 19.94
N LEU A 116 -2.74 14.71 19.98
CA LEU A 116 -1.87 14.65 21.16
C LEU A 116 -1.13 15.97 21.35
N ARG A 117 -0.65 16.58 20.26
CA ARG A 117 0.02 17.90 20.34
C ARG A 117 -0.93 18.99 20.85
N LEU A 118 -2.18 18.99 20.39
CA LEU A 118 -3.20 19.90 20.89
C LEU A 118 -3.48 19.67 22.37
N ALA A 119 -3.69 18.42 22.79
CA ALA A 119 -3.95 18.07 24.18
C ALA A 119 -2.81 18.52 25.11
N LEU A 120 -1.54 18.25 24.73
CA LEU A 120 -0.37 18.69 25.50
C LEU A 120 -0.26 20.21 25.57
N THR A 121 -0.68 20.91 24.51
CA THR A 121 -0.67 22.38 24.46
C THR A 121 -1.71 22.97 25.40
N VAL A 122 -2.93 22.44 25.39
CA VAL A 122 -4.01 22.87 26.29
C VAL A 122 -3.66 22.54 27.75
N ALA A 123 -3.01 21.41 28.00
CA ALA A 123 -2.58 21.00 29.32
C ALA A 123 -1.32 21.74 29.83
N GLY A 124 -0.71 22.62 29.03
CA GLY A 124 0.50 23.35 29.43
C GLY A 124 1.73 22.47 29.66
N VAL A 125 1.79 21.29 29.05
CA VAL A 125 2.87 20.31 29.26
C VAL A 125 4.09 20.67 28.43
N GLY A 126 5.21 20.96 29.11
CA GLY A 126 6.53 21.16 28.49
C GLY A 126 6.62 22.35 27.52
N ASP A 127 7.83 22.63 27.05
CA ASP A 127 8.03 23.65 26.03
C ASP A 127 7.59 23.12 24.62
N GLY A 128 7.81 23.91 23.57
CA GLY A 128 7.48 23.49 22.20
C GLY A 128 8.28 22.27 21.73
N GLN A 129 9.52 22.12 22.19
CA GLN A 129 10.40 21.02 21.82
C GLN A 129 10.03 19.73 22.55
N ASP A 130 9.76 19.79 23.85
CA ASP A 130 9.39 18.63 24.64
C ASP A 130 8.11 18.01 24.13
N ARG A 131 7.09 18.83 23.82
CA ARG A 131 5.85 18.37 23.18
C ARG A 131 6.11 17.68 21.85
N ALA A 132 6.96 18.27 21.00
CA ALA A 132 7.30 17.68 19.71
C ALA A 132 7.99 16.31 19.87
N ARG A 133 8.88 16.16 20.87
CA ARG A 133 9.54 14.88 21.18
C ARG A 133 8.58 13.85 21.74
N ILE A 134 7.68 14.24 22.65
CA ILE A 134 6.63 13.34 23.19
C ILE A 134 5.77 12.79 22.05
N VAL A 135 5.30 13.66 21.14
CA VAL A 135 4.52 13.25 19.98
C VAL A 135 5.32 12.29 19.09
N THR A 136 6.58 12.60 18.79
CA THR A 136 7.46 11.72 18.00
C THR A 136 7.55 10.33 18.61
N TRP A 137 7.84 10.22 19.91
CA TRP A 137 7.97 8.93 20.59
C TRP A 137 6.64 8.18 20.69
N ALA A 138 5.53 8.88 20.89
CA ALA A 138 4.20 8.27 20.89
C ALA A 138 3.85 7.68 19.52
N VAL A 139 4.10 8.42 18.44
CA VAL A 139 3.88 7.93 17.06
C VAL A 139 4.72 6.70 16.77
N LEU A 140 6.02 6.73 17.11
CA LEU A 140 6.92 5.60 16.91
C LEU A 140 6.50 4.38 17.74
N GLY A 141 6.18 4.58 19.02
CA GLY A 141 5.78 3.50 19.94
C GLY A 141 4.48 2.82 19.51
N VAL A 142 3.45 3.60 19.19
CA VAL A 142 2.16 3.07 18.72
C VAL A 142 2.33 2.34 17.39
N SER A 143 3.04 2.94 16.44
CA SER A 143 3.26 2.32 15.12
C SER A 143 4.04 1.01 15.24
N ALA A 144 5.11 0.98 16.01
CA ALA A 144 5.89 -0.24 16.24
C ALA A 144 5.06 -1.35 16.90
N THR A 145 4.25 -1.00 17.90
CA THR A 145 3.36 -1.94 18.59
C THR A 145 2.33 -2.54 17.63
N LEU A 146 1.68 -1.71 16.81
CA LEU A 146 0.67 -2.17 15.86
C LEU A 146 1.26 -3.01 14.72
N LEU A 147 2.45 -2.64 14.23
CA LEU A 147 3.14 -3.43 13.22
C LEU A 147 3.56 -4.79 13.77
N ALA A 148 4.12 -4.84 14.98
CA ALA A 148 4.49 -6.09 15.64
C ALA A 148 3.28 -6.97 15.91
N TRP A 149 2.20 -6.39 16.45
CA TRP A 149 0.95 -7.10 16.70
C TRP A 149 0.30 -7.61 15.42
N GLY A 150 0.16 -6.74 14.41
CA GLY A 150 -0.41 -7.09 13.11
C GLY A 150 0.39 -8.19 12.41
N TYR A 151 1.73 -8.11 12.46
CA TYR A 151 2.59 -9.18 11.96
C TYR A 151 2.39 -10.49 12.71
N ALA A 152 2.37 -10.45 14.05
CA ALA A 152 2.17 -11.64 14.87
C ALA A 152 0.81 -12.30 14.58
N GLU A 153 -0.26 -11.52 14.46
CA GLU A 153 -1.60 -12.02 14.14
C GLU A 153 -1.67 -12.56 12.71
N ALA A 154 -1.11 -11.85 11.73
CA ALA A 154 -1.09 -12.27 10.33
C ALA A 154 -0.29 -13.57 10.09
N ARG A 155 0.67 -13.88 10.97
CA ARG A 155 1.49 -15.11 10.88
C ARG A 155 0.93 -16.29 11.67
N ARG A 156 -0.15 -16.12 12.43
CA ARG A 156 -0.79 -17.23 13.14
C ARG A 156 -1.41 -18.21 12.15
N VAL A 157 -1.34 -19.50 12.51
CA VAL A 157 -2.05 -20.55 11.77
C VAL A 157 -3.54 -20.42 12.11
N PRO A 158 -4.44 -20.30 11.12
CA PRO A 158 -5.87 -20.23 11.35
C PRO A 158 -6.37 -21.44 12.16
N ARG A 159 -7.27 -21.19 13.12
CA ARG A 159 -7.87 -22.28 13.90
C ARG A 159 -8.93 -22.98 13.07
N VAL A 160 -8.86 -24.31 12.99
CA VAL A 160 -9.93 -25.12 12.40
C VAL A 160 -11.17 -25.00 13.28
N ARG A 161 -12.27 -24.52 12.70
CA ARG A 161 -13.59 -24.50 13.34
C ARG A 161 -14.42 -25.62 12.74
N ARG A 162 -15.01 -26.46 13.60
CA ARG A 162 -16.03 -27.45 13.22
C ARG A 162 -17.37 -26.87 13.65
N LEU A 163 -18.28 -26.73 12.69
CA LEU A 163 -19.61 -26.19 12.90
C LEU A 163 -20.60 -27.17 12.27
N ASP A 164 -21.63 -27.53 13.02
CA ASP A 164 -22.76 -28.26 12.48
C ASP A 164 -23.71 -27.24 11.85
N VAL A 165 -24.00 -27.44 10.57
CA VAL A 165 -24.86 -26.54 9.79
C VAL A 165 -26.12 -27.31 9.44
N GLU A 166 -27.26 -26.87 9.97
CA GLU A 166 -28.54 -27.45 9.63
C GLU A 166 -28.95 -27.02 8.21
N LEU A 167 -29.25 -28.01 7.36
CA LEU A 167 -29.70 -27.80 5.99
C LEU A 167 -31.12 -28.35 5.86
N PRO A 168 -32.18 -27.51 6.01
CA PRO A 168 -33.56 -27.98 6.21
C PRO A 168 -34.16 -28.79 5.06
N ARG A 169 -33.53 -28.75 3.87
CA ARG A 169 -33.98 -29.46 2.67
C ARG A 169 -32.98 -30.52 2.21
N LEU A 170 -32.03 -30.88 3.08
CA LEU A 170 -31.06 -31.92 2.80
C LEU A 170 -31.75 -33.28 2.95
N GLY A 171 -31.71 -34.10 1.89
CA GLY A 171 -32.28 -35.45 1.95
C GLY A 171 -31.56 -36.32 2.97
N ALA A 172 -32.30 -37.23 3.63
CA ALA A 172 -31.77 -38.07 4.72
C ALA A 172 -30.53 -38.90 4.35
N GLY A 173 -30.34 -39.23 3.06
CA GLY A 173 -29.14 -39.94 2.59
C GLY A 173 -27.84 -39.12 2.63
N LEU A 174 -27.92 -37.82 2.90
CA LEU A 174 -26.78 -36.92 3.03
C LEU A 174 -26.56 -36.44 4.48
N ASP A 175 -27.40 -36.89 5.43
CA ASP A 175 -27.22 -36.57 6.85
C ASP A 175 -25.90 -37.17 7.37
N GLY A 176 -25.16 -36.40 8.16
CA GLY A 176 -23.81 -36.75 8.60
C GLY A 176 -22.69 -36.61 7.57
N THR A 177 -22.97 -36.11 6.35
CA THR A 177 -21.92 -35.84 5.35
C THR A 177 -20.98 -34.72 5.83
N ARG A 178 -19.66 -34.93 5.73
CA ARG A 178 -18.66 -33.90 6.03
C ARG A 178 -18.21 -33.19 4.75
N VAL A 179 -18.34 -31.87 4.74
CA VAL A 179 -17.84 -30.99 3.68
C VAL A 179 -16.65 -30.18 4.21
N VAL A 180 -15.62 -30.00 3.40
CA VAL A 180 -14.49 -29.10 3.68
C VAL A 180 -14.55 -27.95 2.68
N LEU A 181 -14.77 -26.73 3.17
CA LEU A 181 -14.76 -25.52 2.35
C LEU A 181 -13.44 -24.79 2.57
N ILE A 182 -12.70 -24.58 1.49
CA ILE A 182 -11.46 -23.80 1.46
C ILE A 182 -11.73 -22.61 0.53
N THR A 183 -11.59 -21.39 1.05
CA THR A 183 -11.76 -20.15 0.28
C THR A 183 -10.55 -19.24 0.45
N ASP A 184 -10.37 -18.31 -0.49
CA ASP A 184 -9.44 -17.18 -0.39
C ASP A 184 -7.99 -17.53 -0.02
N THR A 185 -7.47 -18.64 -0.52
CA THR A 185 -6.12 -19.14 -0.18
C THR A 185 -4.95 -18.24 -0.59
N HIS A 186 -5.20 -17.06 -1.19
CA HIS A 186 -4.26 -16.03 -1.65
C HIS A 186 -2.81 -16.24 -1.19
N TYR A 187 -2.10 -17.11 -1.92
CA TYR A 187 -0.71 -17.42 -1.63
C TYR A 187 0.13 -16.21 -1.99
N GLY A 188 0.87 -15.72 -1.00
CA GLY A 188 1.79 -14.61 -1.17
C GLY A 188 3.23 -15.10 -1.29
N PRO A 189 4.17 -14.18 -1.57
CA PRO A 189 5.60 -14.48 -1.72
C PRO A 189 6.31 -14.91 -0.43
N LEU A 190 5.60 -14.93 0.70
CA LEU A 190 6.12 -15.36 2.00
C LEU A 190 5.81 -16.85 2.20
N ASP A 191 6.84 -17.63 2.51
CA ASP A 191 6.70 -19.05 2.85
C ASP A 191 5.82 -19.21 4.11
N ARG A 192 4.71 -19.93 3.93
CA ARG A 192 3.77 -20.32 4.97
C ARG A 192 3.54 -21.83 4.98
N ALA A 193 4.58 -22.66 4.83
CA ALA A 193 4.47 -24.12 4.84
C ALA A 193 3.81 -24.75 6.10
N ARG A 194 3.58 -23.96 7.16
CA ARG A 194 2.81 -24.38 8.35
C ARG A 194 1.29 -24.18 8.23
N TRP A 195 0.84 -23.40 7.25
CA TRP A 195 -0.57 -23.24 6.88
C TRP A 195 -0.99 -24.45 6.03
#